data_AF-A0A8S4GGK5-F1
#
_entry.id   AF-A0A8S4GGK5-F1
#
_cell.length_a   1.000
_cell.length_b   1.000
_cell.length_c   1.000
_cell.angle_alpha   90.00
_cell.angle_beta   90.00
_cell.angle_gamma   90.00
#
_symmetry.space_group_name_H-M   'P 1'
#
loop_
_entity.id
_entity.type
_entity.pdbx_description
1 polymer ?
#
loop_
_entity_poly.entity_id
_entity_poly.type
_entity_poly.pdbx_seq_one_letter_code
_entity_poly.pdbx_strand_id
1 'polypeptide(L)'
;MSLSLPDRLLLLEESWRDLFVIGAAQFLYPMDVKILVRGKGRLEGGGVEAFERAVEETAGLRLDSNEFSCLRALALFRASAGGAGARGRRGGCGMCRPWPRCRNTRSWCSLSQVQVPTTDNKIEYPELTTTLCPQYTQRSYPREPDRCSRLLQLLPLARRVDPATIEELFFRATIGDIPLQRIISDMCRGGASDPL
;
A
#
# COMPACT_ATOMS: atom_id res chain seq x y z
N MET A 1 2.03 -17.33 -15.53
CA MET A 1 0.96 -16.78 -16.36
C MET A 1 0.87 -15.29 -16.08
N SER A 2 0.92 -14.42 -17.09
CA SER A 2 0.87 -12.97 -16.91
C SER A 2 -0.58 -12.52 -16.72
N LEU A 3 -0.83 -11.67 -15.72
CA LEU A 3 -2.12 -11.02 -15.51
C LEU A 3 -2.57 -10.29 -16.79
N SER A 4 -3.86 -10.32 -17.12
CA SER A 4 -4.38 -9.64 -18.31
C SER A 4 -4.03 -8.14 -18.23
N LEU A 5 -3.80 -7.48 -19.37
CA LEU A 5 -3.50 -6.04 -19.38
C LEU A 5 -4.59 -5.23 -18.63
N PRO A 6 -5.90 -5.48 -18.83
CA PRO A 6 -6.96 -4.79 -18.09
C PRO A 6 -6.88 -4.97 -16.57
N ASP A 7 -6.61 -6.18 -16.08
CA ASP A 7 -6.51 -6.44 -14.64
C ASP A 7 -5.30 -5.73 -14.01
N ARG A 8 -4.16 -5.66 -14.74
CA ARG A 8 -2.95 -4.95 -14.27
C ARG A 8 -3.20 -3.45 -14.12
N LEU A 9 -3.98 -2.92 -15.04
CA LEU A 9 -4.34 -1.53 -15.16
C LEU A 9 -5.37 -1.12 -14.09
N LEU A 10 -6.36 -1.97 -13.81
CA LEU A 10 -7.31 -1.77 -12.72
C LEU A 10 -6.62 -1.75 -11.34
N LEU A 11 -5.70 -2.69 -11.09
CA LEU A 11 -4.94 -2.71 -9.83
C LEU A 11 -4.10 -1.43 -9.66
N LEU A 12 -3.55 -0.91 -10.74
CA LEU A 12 -2.81 0.35 -10.72
C LEU A 12 -3.74 1.54 -10.43
N GLU A 13 -4.90 1.61 -11.07
CA GLU A 13 -5.91 2.64 -10.82
C GLU A 13 -6.34 2.70 -9.34
N GLU A 14 -6.41 1.56 -8.66
CA GLU A 14 -6.84 1.50 -7.26
C GLU A 14 -5.70 1.71 -6.24
N SER A 15 -4.44 1.46 -6.62
CA SER A 15 -3.29 1.45 -5.71
C SER A 15 -2.23 2.52 -5.99
N TRP A 16 -2.38 3.34 -7.04
CA TRP A 16 -1.35 4.32 -7.44
C TRP A 16 -0.95 5.26 -6.30
N ARG A 17 -1.90 5.69 -5.45
CA ARG A 17 -1.63 6.59 -4.33
C ARG A 17 -0.74 5.91 -3.29
N ASP A 18 -1.02 4.65 -2.99
CA ASP A 18 -0.30 3.87 -1.98
C ASP A 18 1.14 3.64 -2.49
N LEU A 19 1.26 3.31 -3.79
CA LEU A 19 2.54 3.17 -4.48
C LEU A 19 3.33 4.48 -4.52
N PHE A 20 2.66 5.62 -4.71
CA PHE A 20 3.31 6.93 -4.73
C PHE A 20 3.89 7.27 -3.36
N VAL A 21 3.13 7.08 -2.27
CA VAL A 21 3.61 7.33 -0.90
C VAL A 21 4.81 6.42 -0.57
N ILE A 22 4.71 5.13 -0.88
CA ILE A 22 5.82 4.17 -0.69
C ILE A 22 7.05 4.59 -1.53
N GLY A 23 6.83 5.06 -2.77
CA GLY A 23 7.88 5.57 -3.65
C GLY A 23 8.54 6.84 -3.13
N ALA A 24 7.75 7.80 -2.63
CA ALA A 24 8.24 9.04 -2.06
C ALA A 24 9.14 8.77 -0.84
N ALA A 25 8.77 7.83 0.02
CA ALA A 25 9.61 7.41 1.14
C ALA A 25 10.92 6.74 0.70
N GLN A 26 10.91 5.96 -0.40
CA GLN A 26 12.13 5.30 -0.89
C GLN A 26 13.09 6.28 -1.60
N PHE A 27 12.55 7.17 -2.45
CA PHE A 27 13.37 7.91 -3.41
C PHE A 27 13.48 9.40 -3.14
N LEU A 28 12.55 9.97 -2.37
CA LEU A 28 12.47 11.41 -2.18
C LEU A 28 12.76 11.83 -0.74
N TYR A 29 12.88 10.88 0.20
CA TYR A 29 13.22 11.19 1.60
C TYR A 29 14.73 11.49 1.78
N PRO A 30 15.11 12.50 2.59
CA PRO A 30 14.24 13.49 3.26
C PRO A 30 13.72 14.56 2.28
N MET A 31 12.40 14.76 2.25
CA MET A 31 11.75 15.78 1.42
C MET A 31 11.26 16.93 2.31
N ASP A 32 11.53 18.18 1.91
CA ASP A 32 10.88 19.35 2.50
C ASP A 32 9.56 19.66 1.78
N VAL A 33 8.46 19.10 2.31
CA VAL A 33 7.11 19.28 1.75
C VAL A 33 6.69 20.75 1.76
N LYS A 34 7.27 21.59 2.63
CA LYS A 34 6.95 23.03 2.72
C LYS A 34 7.34 23.78 1.45
N ILE A 35 8.37 23.33 0.74
CA ILE A 35 8.75 23.89 -0.57
C ILE A 35 7.66 23.63 -1.61
N LEU A 36 7.02 22.45 -1.56
CA LEU A 36 5.94 22.08 -2.49
C LEU A 36 4.62 22.80 -2.16
N VAL A 37 4.40 23.14 -0.90
CA VAL A 37 3.23 23.89 -0.43
C VAL A 37 3.36 25.39 -0.74
N ARG A 38 4.59 25.93 -0.80
CA ARG A 38 4.83 27.35 -1.11
C ARG A 38 4.21 27.72 -2.46
N GLY A 39 3.14 28.52 -2.42
CA GLY A 39 2.42 29.00 -3.60
C GLY A 39 1.13 28.22 -3.93
N LYS A 40 0.81 27.15 -3.19
CA LYS A 40 -0.42 26.35 -3.37
C LYS A 40 -1.41 26.68 -2.25
N GLY A 41 -2.16 27.76 -2.43
CA GLY A 41 -3.10 28.30 -1.42
C GLY A 41 -4.38 27.48 -1.18
N ARG A 42 -4.51 26.28 -1.77
CA ARG A 42 -5.74 25.48 -1.77
C ARG A 42 -5.63 24.12 -1.06
N LEU A 43 -4.50 23.86 -0.40
CA LEU A 43 -4.29 22.62 0.34
C LEU A 43 -4.89 22.71 1.75
N GLU A 44 -5.80 21.80 2.08
CA GLU A 44 -6.19 21.60 3.47
C GLU A 44 -4.98 21.05 4.25
N GLY A 45 -4.60 21.72 5.34
CA GLY A 45 -3.38 21.36 6.09
C GLY A 45 -3.34 19.90 6.55
N GLY A 46 -4.50 19.28 6.80
CA GLY A 46 -4.60 17.89 7.24
C GLY A 46 -4.15 16.88 6.19
N GLY A 47 -4.36 17.14 4.89
CA GLY A 47 -3.91 16.24 3.82
C GLY A 47 -2.39 16.22 3.70
N VAL A 48 -1.77 17.40 3.80
CA VAL A 48 -0.31 17.56 3.75
C VAL A 48 0.35 16.88 4.95
N GLU A 49 -0.19 17.09 6.15
CA GLU A 49 0.30 16.43 7.37
C GLU A 49 0.18 14.90 7.28
N ALA A 50 -0.92 14.38 6.73
CA ALA A 50 -1.10 12.94 6.51
C ALA A 50 -0.06 12.37 5.54
N PHE A 51 0.25 13.10 4.45
CA PHE A 51 1.29 12.70 3.49
C PHE A 51 2.68 12.72 4.12
N GLU A 52 3.06 13.82 4.74
CA GLU A 52 4.36 13.99 5.41
C GLU A 52 4.57 12.88 6.44
N ARG A 53 3.58 12.65 7.31
CA ARG A 53 3.61 11.57 8.29
C ARG A 53 3.77 10.19 7.67
N ALA A 54 3.03 9.87 6.60
CA ALA A 54 3.11 8.56 5.97
C ALA A 54 4.50 8.29 5.35
N VAL A 55 5.11 9.32 4.76
CA VAL A 55 6.48 9.26 4.21
C VAL A 55 7.51 9.09 5.32
N GLU A 56 7.42 9.89 6.40
CA GLU A 56 8.34 9.84 7.54
C GLU A 56 8.29 8.49 8.27
N GLU A 57 7.10 7.97 8.56
CA GLU A 57 6.92 6.67 9.23
C GLU A 57 7.48 5.52 8.37
N THR A 58 7.28 5.59 7.05
CA THR A 58 7.83 4.60 6.11
C THR A 58 9.36 4.66 6.08
N ALA A 59 9.94 5.87 5.98
CA ALA A 59 11.38 6.07 5.95
C ALA A 59 12.04 5.71 7.29
N GLY A 60 11.37 5.96 8.41
CA GLY A 60 11.85 5.68 9.77
C GLY A 60 12.05 4.19 10.06
N LEU A 61 11.36 3.30 9.33
CA LEU A 61 11.53 1.86 9.44
C LEU A 61 12.81 1.32 8.79
N ARG A 62 13.52 2.15 8.01
CA ARG A 62 14.77 1.79 7.33
C ARG A 62 14.63 0.49 6.56
N LEU A 63 13.70 0.51 5.60
CA LEU A 63 13.38 -0.65 4.79
C LEU A 63 14.45 -0.93 3.76
N ASP A 64 14.72 -2.21 3.51
CA ASP A 64 15.57 -2.63 2.40
C ASP A 64 14.79 -2.73 1.08
N SER A 65 15.50 -2.99 -0.02
CA SER A 65 14.91 -3.09 -1.36
C SER A 65 13.85 -4.20 -1.49
N ASN A 66 14.03 -5.31 -0.79
CA ASN A 66 13.08 -6.43 -0.84
C ASN A 66 11.83 -6.11 -0.02
N GLU A 67 11.96 -5.42 1.10
CA GLU A 67 10.84 -4.95 1.92
C GLU A 67 9.99 -3.93 1.16
N PHE A 68 10.62 -2.98 0.47
CA PHE A 68 9.90 -2.07 -0.43
C PHE A 68 9.19 -2.81 -1.56
N SER A 69 9.81 -3.86 -2.10
CA SER A 69 9.18 -4.70 -3.13
C SER A 69 7.96 -5.44 -2.59
N CYS A 70 8.07 -5.97 -1.36
CA CYS A 70 6.95 -6.61 -0.66
C CYS A 70 5.82 -5.61 -0.40
N LEU A 71 6.13 -4.40 0.07
CA LEU A 71 5.12 -3.35 0.31
C LEU A 71 4.37 -2.94 -0.95
N ARG A 72 5.08 -2.76 -2.06
CA ARG A 72 4.45 -2.45 -3.36
C ARG A 72 3.54 -3.57 -3.81
N ALA A 73 3.98 -4.81 -3.69
CA ALA A 73 3.16 -5.96 -4.02
C ALA A 73 1.92 -6.02 -3.11
N LEU A 74 2.07 -5.80 -1.80
CA LEU A 74 0.94 -5.76 -0.85
C LEU A 74 -0.05 -4.62 -1.12
N ALA A 75 0.44 -3.46 -1.55
CA ALA A 75 -0.37 -2.31 -1.95
C ALA A 75 -1.14 -2.61 -3.25
N LEU A 76 -0.46 -3.17 -4.26
CA LEU A 76 -1.06 -3.60 -5.53
C LEU A 76 -2.18 -4.62 -5.32
N PHE A 77 -1.93 -5.64 -4.50
CA PHE A 77 -2.86 -6.75 -4.28
C PHE A 77 -3.81 -6.54 -3.09
N ARG A 78 -3.96 -5.28 -2.62
CA ARG A 78 -4.91 -4.83 -1.59
C ARG A 78 -5.02 -5.78 -0.38
N ALA A 79 -3.99 -5.81 0.48
CA ALA A 79 -4.14 -6.37 1.81
C ALA A 79 -5.08 -5.49 2.65
N SER A 80 -6.40 -5.77 2.62
CA SER A 80 -7.37 -5.07 3.47
C SER A 80 -7.24 -5.55 4.92
N ALA A 81 -6.19 -5.11 5.61
CA ALA A 81 -6.13 -5.20 7.06
C ALA A 81 -7.07 -4.13 7.66
N GLY A 82 -8.37 -4.37 7.56
CA GLY A 82 -9.40 -3.56 8.21
C GLY A 82 -9.25 -3.67 9.73
N GLY A 83 -8.97 -2.54 10.38
CA GLY A 83 -9.10 -2.42 11.83
C GLY A 83 -10.56 -2.60 12.25
N ALA A 84 -10.82 -3.49 13.20
CA ALA A 84 -12.08 -3.54 13.92
C ALA A 84 -11.82 -3.77 15.42
N GLY A 85 -12.15 -2.75 16.20
CA GLY A 85 -12.66 -2.81 17.57
C GLY A 85 -12.06 -3.85 18.52
N ALA A 86 -11.22 -3.38 19.44
CA ALA A 86 -11.04 -4.04 20.70
C ALA A 86 -12.39 -4.17 21.45
N ARG A 87 -12.92 -5.38 21.57
CA ARG A 87 -13.68 -5.87 22.75
C ARG A 87 -13.60 -7.39 22.77
N GLY A 88 -13.41 -7.93 23.97
CA GLY A 88 -12.68 -9.17 24.17
C GLY A 88 -13.40 -10.46 23.78
N ARG A 89 -12.61 -11.51 23.59
CA ARG A 89 -12.74 -12.82 24.24
C ARG A 89 -11.41 -13.57 24.04
N ARG A 90 -10.86 -14.10 25.13
CA ARG A 90 -9.72 -15.03 25.11
C ARG A 90 -10.18 -16.32 24.42
N GLY A 91 -9.79 -16.51 23.17
CA GLY A 91 -9.95 -17.76 22.43
C GLY A 91 -8.68 -17.97 21.62
N GLY A 92 -7.88 -18.98 21.98
CA GLY A 92 -6.66 -19.32 21.26
C GLY A 92 -6.98 -19.88 19.88
N CYS A 93 -6.24 -19.44 18.86
CA CYS A 93 -6.32 -20.01 17.52
C CYS A 93 -5.49 -21.30 17.46
N GLY A 94 -6.17 -22.44 17.40
CA GLY A 94 -5.57 -23.73 17.10
C GLY A 94 -5.33 -23.87 15.61
N MET A 95 -4.28 -23.23 15.08
CA MET A 95 -3.61 -23.57 13.82
C MET A 95 -2.38 -22.67 13.60
N CYS A 96 -1.48 -22.65 14.59
CA CYS A 96 -0.18 -21.99 14.47
C CYS A 96 0.93 -23.01 14.64
N ARG A 97 1.22 -23.78 13.59
CA ARG A 97 2.51 -24.47 13.38
C ARG A 97 2.79 -24.45 11.87
N PRO A 98 4.01 -24.03 11.43
CA PRO A 98 5.28 -24.23 12.13
C PRO A 98 5.95 -22.95 12.69
N TRP A 99 5.22 -21.88 13.02
CA TRP A 99 5.85 -20.65 13.55
C TRP A 99 6.07 -20.71 15.07
N PRO A 100 7.32 -20.61 15.56
CA PRO A 100 7.59 -20.61 16.98
C PRO A 100 7.15 -19.28 17.62
N ARG A 101 5.98 -19.35 18.27
CA ARG A 101 5.56 -18.52 19.43
C ARG A 101 5.47 -17.01 19.19
N CYS A 102 4.59 -16.59 18.27
CA CYS A 102 4.13 -15.21 18.18
C CYS A 102 3.32 -14.84 19.44
N ARG A 103 3.90 -14.02 20.33
CA ARG A 103 3.26 -13.58 21.59
C ARG A 103 2.27 -12.42 21.37
N ASN A 104 2.15 -11.90 20.14
CA ASN A 104 1.27 -10.78 19.80
C ASN A 104 0.25 -11.18 18.71
N THR A 105 -0.70 -12.03 19.09
CA THR A 105 -1.85 -12.42 18.27
C THR A 105 -2.83 -11.26 18.13
N ARG A 106 -2.76 -10.52 17.03
CA ARG A 106 -3.88 -9.66 16.55
C ARG A 106 -3.86 -9.36 15.04
N SER A 107 -2.72 -9.46 14.36
CA SER A 107 -2.61 -8.95 12.99
C SER A 107 -2.74 -10.00 11.87
N TRP A 108 -2.30 -11.25 12.09
CA TRP A 108 -2.07 -12.18 10.98
C TRP A 108 -3.15 -13.25 10.78
N CYS A 109 -3.79 -13.75 11.84
CA CYS A 109 -4.90 -14.72 11.71
C CYS A 109 -6.17 -14.09 11.10
N SER A 110 -6.31 -12.77 11.11
CA SER A 110 -7.42 -12.08 10.42
C SER A 110 -7.15 -11.87 8.92
N LEU A 111 -5.92 -12.04 8.46
CA LEU A 111 -5.58 -11.92 7.03
C LEU A 111 -5.98 -13.15 6.21
N SER A 112 -6.19 -14.31 6.84
CA SER A 112 -6.86 -15.45 6.18
C SER A 112 -8.36 -15.22 5.94
N GLN A 113 -8.93 -14.11 6.45
CA GLN A 113 -10.31 -13.68 6.19
C GLN A 113 -10.40 -12.43 5.31
N VAL A 114 -9.29 -11.97 4.70
CA VAL A 114 -9.36 -10.88 3.71
C VAL A 114 -10.09 -11.39 2.48
N GLN A 115 -11.37 -11.03 2.38
CA GLN A 115 -12.13 -11.15 1.14
C GLN A 115 -11.59 -10.12 0.15
N VAL A 116 -10.74 -10.62 -0.74
CA VAL A 116 -10.32 -9.92 -1.94
C VAL A 116 -11.56 -9.77 -2.82
N PRO A 117 -11.87 -8.57 -3.35
CA PRO A 117 -13.00 -8.41 -4.26
C PRO A 117 -12.79 -9.32 -5.47
N THR A 118 -13.65 -10.32 -5.60
CA THR A 118 -13.75 -11.18 -6.77
C THR A 118 -14.35 -10.37 -7.91
N THR A 119 -13.51 -9.73 -8.72
CA THR A 119 -13.83 -9.56 -10.13
C THR A 119 -13.73 -10.93 -10.79
N ASP A 120 -14.60 -11.25 -11.76
CA ASP A 120 -14.91 -12.60 -12.29
C ASP A 120 -13.75 -13.49 -12.77
N ASN A 121 -12.50 -13.04 -12.72
CA ASN A 121 -11.31 -13.87 -12.85
C ASN A 121 -10.68 -14.15 -11.48
N LYS A 122 -10.73 -15.42 -11.06
CA LYS A 122 -9.98 -15.97 -9.92
C LYS A 122 -8.48 -15.67 -10.07
N ILE A 123 -8.01 -14.56 -9.49
CA ILE A 123 -6.59 -14.23 -9.40
C ILE A 123 -6.01 -15.00 -8.21
N GLU A 124 -5.31 -16.11 -8.52
CA GLU A 124 -4.63 -17.02 -7.59
C GLU A 124 -3.22 -16.53 -7.21
N TYR A 125 -3.04 -15.21 -7.06
CA TYR A 125 -1.78 -14.56 -6.67
C TYR A 125 -1.73 -13.96 -5.24
N PRO A 126 -2.82 -13.90 -4.43
CA PRO A 126 -2.74 -13.30 -3.10
C PRO A 126 -1.98 -14.17 -2.08
N GLU A 127 -1.92 -15.50 -2.24
CA GLU A 127 -1.17 -16.35 -1.31
C GLU A 127 0.34 -16.06 -1.34
N LEU A 128 0.91 -15.84 -2.53
CA LEU A 128 2.34 -15.60 -2.68
C LEU A 128 2.74 -14.30 -1.99
N THR A 129 2.08 -13.18 -2.28
CA THR A 129 2.45 -11.88 -1.68
C THR A 129 2.30 -11.86 -0.15
N THR A 130 1.24 -12.50 0.36
CA THR A 130 0.94 -12.52 1.80
C THR A 130 1.86 -13.46 2.58
N THR A 131 2.46 -14.46 1.93
CA THR A 131 3.40 -15.41 2.55
C THR A 131 4.86 -15.04 2.35
N LEU A 132 5.21 -14.39 1.23
CA LEU A 132 6.58 -14.02 0.88
C LEU A 132 7.16 -12.97 1.83
N CYS A 133 6.39 -11.92 2.18
CA CYS A 133 6.87 -10.88 3.08
C CYS A 133 7.16 -11.40 4.51
N PRO A 134 6.28 -12.20 5.14
CA PRO A 134 6.59 -12.86 6.41
C PRO A 134 7.80 -13.79 6.33
N GLN A 135 7.93 -14.60 5.26
CA GLN A 135 9.07 -15.50 5.10
C GLN A 135 10.39 -14.75 4.93
N TYR A 136 10.39 -13.66 4.16
CA TYR A 136 11.57 -12.81 3.98
C TYR A 136 12.00 -12.19 5.30
N THR A 137 11.09 -11.50 5.99
CA THR A 137 11.38 -10.80 7.24
C THR A 137 11.86 -11.73 8.34
N GLN A 138 11.31 -12.94 8.44
CA GLN A 138 11.81 -13.95 9.38
C GLN A 138 13.24 -14.39 9.11
N ARG A 139 13.58 -14.61 7.83
CA ARG A 139 14.89 -15.12 7.42
C ARG A 139 15.95 -14.03 7.53
N SER A 140 15.62 -12.82 7.13
CA SER A 140 16.55 -11.68 7.08
C SER A 140 16.65 -10.94 8.42
N TYR A 141 15.57 -10.90 9.22
CA TYR A 141 15.49 -10.15 10.47
C TYR A 141 14.94 -11.02 11.63
N PRO A 142 15.60 -12.13 12.00
CA PRO A 142 15.09 -13.05 13.04
C PRO A 142 15.00 -12.41 14.44
N ARG A 143 15.68 -11.28 14.68
CA ARG A 143 15.62 -10.51 15.93
C ARG A 143 14.45 -9.54 16.00
N GLU A 144 13.77 -9.28 14.88
CA GLU A 144 12.64 -8.37 14.79
C GLU A 144 11.37 -9.13 14.32
N PRO A 145 10.78 -9.99 15.17
CA PRO A 145 9.64 -10.82 14.78
C PRO A 145 8.40 -10.00 14.38
N ASP A 146 8.31 -8.75 14.84
CA ASP A 146 7.21 -7.84 14.53
C ASP A 146 7.46 -6.99 13.27
N ARG A 147 8.61 -7.13 12.59
CA ARG A 147 8.99 -6.30 11.43
C ARG A 147 7.97 -6.38 10.30
N CYS A 148 7.49 -7.57 10.01
CA CYS A 148 6.42 -7.76 9.02
C CYS A 148 5.12 -7.06 9.42
N SER A 149 4.77 -7.07 10.73
CA SER A 149 3.57 -6.36 11.21
C SER A 149 3.73 -4.85 11.08
N ARG A 150 4.93 -4.32 11.32
CA ARG A 150 5.25 -2.90 11.11
C ARG A 150 5.14 -2.51 9.63
N LEU A 151 5.60 -3.36 8.71
CA LEU A 151 5.40 -3.18 7.27
C LEU A 151 3.90 -3.10 6.92
N LEU A 152 3.08 -4.03 7.44
CA LEU A 152 1.64 -3.99 7.19
C LEU A 152 0.96 -2.73 7.74
N GLN A 153 1.46 -2.17 8.84
CA GLN A 153 0.92 -0.93 9.43
C GLN A 153 1.18 0.30 8.57
N LEU A 154 2.10 0.25 7.61
CA LEU A 154 2.32 1.35 6.66
C LEU A 154 1.22 1.47 5.60
N LEU A 155 0.61 0.36 5.20
CA LEU A 155 -0.46 0.35 4.20
C LEU A 155 -1.67 1.23 4.59
N PRO A 156 -2.23 1.13 5.80
CA PRO A 156 -3.32 2.02 6.21
C PRO A 156 -2.87 3.49 6.37
N LEU A 157 -1.58 3.76 6.65
CA LEU A 157 -1.08 5.14 6.67
C LEU A 157 -1.04 5.75 5.26
N ALA A 158 -0.51 5.00 4.29
CA ALA A 158 -0.51 5.43 2.88
C ALA A 158 -1.94 5.65 2.36
N ARG A 159 -2.90 4.81 2.76
CA ARG A 159 -4.32 4.92 2.36
C ARG A 159 -5.05 6.14 2.93
N ARG A 160 -4.54 6.76 4.00
CA ARG A 160 -5.11 7.99 4.59
C ARG A 160 -4.72 9.24 3.81
N VAL A 161 -3.77 9.14 2.90
CA VAL A 161 -3.37 10.26 2.05
C VAL A 161 -4.40 10.43 0.94
N ASP A 162 -4.99 11.62 0.88
CA ASP A 162 -5.93 11.94 -0.19
C ASP A 162 -5.21 12.08 -1.54
N PRO A 163 -5.72 11.46 -2.61
CA PRO A 163 -5.11 11.54 -3.94
C PRO A 163 -5.01 12.98 -4.44
N ALA A 164 -6.00 13.82 -4.12
CA ALA A 164 -6.00 15.25 -4.45
C ALA A 164 -4.82 15.99 -3.81
N THR A 165 -4.37 15.58 -2.62
CA THR A 165 -3.19 16.17 -1.98
C THR A 165 -1.93 15.84 -2.78
N ILE A 166 -1.78 14.60 -3.22
CA ILE A 166 -0.64 14.17 -4.04
C ILE A 166 -0.65 14.89 -5.40
N GLU A 167 -1.82 14.95 -6.04
CA GLU A 167 -2.01 15.66 -7.31
C GLU A 167 -1.64 17.13 -7.19
N GLU A 168 -2.18 17.81 -6.18
CA GLU A 168 -1.92 19.21 -5.97
C GLU A 168 -0.44 19.46 -5.64
N LEU A 169 0.21 18.63 -4.80
CA LEU A 169 1.62 18.77 -4.44
C LEU A 169 2.60 18.49 -5.59
N PHE A 170 2.34 17.48 -6.42
CA PHE A 170 3.35 16.96 -7.36
C PHE A 170 2.98 17.10 -8.84
N PHE A 171 1.70 17.08 -9.17
CA PHE A 171 1.26 16.91 -10.56
C PHE A 171 0.53 18.13 -11.14
N ARG A 172 -0.09 18.97 -10.31
CA ARG A 172 -0.87 20.13 -10.73
C ARG A 172 -0.12 21.09 -11.65
N ALA A 173 1.17 21.32 -11.39
CA ALA A 173 2.00 22.21 -12.20
C ALA A 173 2.30 21.65 -13.61
N THR A 174 2.23 20.34 -13.80
CA THR A 174 2.63 19.66 -15.04
C THR A 174 1.44 19.16 -15.84
N ILE A 175 0.42 18.66 -15.15
CA ILE A 175 -0.74 17.97 -15.74
C ILE A 175 -2.00 18.86 -15.68
N GLY A 176 -1.96 19.95 -14.89
CA GLY A 176 -3.09 20.85 -14.72
C GLY A 176 -4.21 20.20 -13.91
N ASP A 177 -5.45 20.44 -14.34
CA ASP A 177 -6.66 20.08 -13.58
C ASP A 177 -7.13 18.65 -13.78
N ILE A 178 -6.36 17.86 -14.54
CA ILE A 178 -6.72 16.48 -14.85
C ILE A 178 -6.24 15.58 -13.70
N PRO A 179 -7.15 14.89 -12.98
CA PRO A 179 -6.74 14.00 -11.91
C PRO A 179 -5.94 12.82 -12.47
N LEU A 180 -4.90 12.41 -11.75
CA LEU A 180 -4.00 11.35 -12.19
C LEU A 180 -4.74 10.03 -12.35
N GLN A 181 -5.74 9.77 -11.49
CA GLN A 181 -6.61 8.62 -11.65
C GLN A 181 -7.26 8.59 -13.03
N ARG A 182 -7.76 9.73 -13.56
CA ARG A 182 -8.38 9.77 -14.89
C ARG A 182 -7.39 9.46 -15.99
N ILE A 183 -6.15 9.95 -15.89
CA ILE A 183 -5.11 9.62 -16.86
C ILE A 183 -4.80 8.12 -16.82
N ILE A 184 -4.71 7.55 -15.61
CA ILE A 184 -4.57 6.10 -15.44
C ILE A 184 -5.76 5.40 -16.10
N SER A 185 -7.01 5.74 -15.76
CA SER A 185 -8.22 5.15 -16.34
C SER A 185 -8.27 5.28 -17.87
N ASP A 186 -7.88 6.42 -18.44
CA ASP A 186 -7.84 6.66 -19.88
C ASP A 186 -6.76 5.80 -20.55
N MET A 187 -5.57 5.68 -19.95
CA MET A 187 -4.55 4.70 -20.38
C MET A 187 -5.07 3.26 -20.26
N CYS A 188 -5.93 2.98 -19.28
CA CYS A 188 -6.48 1.65 -19.06
C CYS A 188 -7.50 1.26 -20.13
N ARG A 189 -8.32 2.22 -20.57
CA ARG A 189 -9.43 2.03 -21.50
C ARG A 189 -9.05 2.30 -22.97
N GLY A 190 -8.05 3.17 -23.19
CA GLY A 190 -7.56 3.55 -24.52
C GLY A 190 -6.81 2.45 -25.26
N GLY A 191 -6.49 1.33 -24.60
CA GLY A 191 -6.02 0.10 -25.26
C GLY A 191 -7.14 -0.77 -25.86
N ALA A 192 -8.41 -0.40 -25.68
CA ALA A 192 -9.59 -1.19 -26.06
C ALA A 192 -10.52 -0.51 -27.07
N SER A 193 -10.09 0.55 -27.76
CA SER A 193 -10.86 1.13 -28.87
C SER A 193 -10.37 0.59 -30.22
N ASP A 194 -11.30 -0.09 -30.88
CA ASP A 194 -11.30 -0.89 -32.11
C ASP A 194 -10.44 -0.44 -33.31
N PRO A 195 -10.07 -1.39 -34.20
CA PRO A 195 -9.56 -1.09 -35.53
C PRO A 195 -10.68 -0.49 -36.41
N LEU A 196 -10.39 0.63 -37.05
CA LEU A 196 -11.10 1.07 -38.26
C LEU A 196 -10.64 0.25 -39.47
#